data_AF-A0A9X4P7G3-F1
#
_entry.id   AF-A0A9X4P7G3-F1
#
_cell.length_a   1.000
_cell.length_b   1.000
_cell.length_c   1.000
_cell.angle_alpha   90.00
_cell.angle_beta   90.00
_cell.angle_gamma   90.00
#
_symmetry.space_group_name_H-M   'P 1'
#
loop_
_entity.id
_entity.type
_entity.pdbx_description
1 polymer ?
#
loop_
_entity_poly.entity_id
_entity_poly.type
_entity_poly.pdbx_seq_one_letter_code
_entity_poly.pdbx_strand_id
1 'polypeptide(L)'
;MTQQDADRYLQDYILAIKAVGQESAQRDIYQSNSISVKLSAIHPRYSRAQYERVMNELYPRVKQLFLLAKQFNISINIDAEEANRLELSLDLIEKLIDEPELQGYKGIGFVVQAYSKRAAKVIDYLIELARQKQSYLMIRLVKGAYWDSEIKWAQNRRIN
;
A
#
# COMPACT_ATOMS: atom_id res chain seq x y z
N MET A 1 0.67 -10.94 15.83
CA MET A 1 1.24 -11.55 14.62
C MET A 1 2.71 -11.84 14.86
N THR A 2 3.18 -13.03 14.48
CA THR A 2 4.58 -13.46 14.58
C THR A 2 5.33 -13.19 13.27
N GLN A 3 6.66 -13.39 13.26
CA GLN A 3 7.44 -13.34 12.03
C GLN A 3 7.03 -14.44 11.04
N GLN A 4 6.76 -15.64 11.54
CA GLN A 4 6.29 -16.77 10.72
C GLN A 4 4.94 -16.47 10.05
N ASP A 5 4.02 -15.81 10.76
CA ASP A 5 2.76 -15.36 10.16
C ASP A 5 3.02 -14.37 9.01
N ALA A 6 3.91 -13.39 9.22
CA ALA A 6 4.25 -12.39 8.22
C ALA A 6 4.88 -13.00 6.96
N ASP A 7 5.72 -14.02 7.14
CA ASP A 7 6.37 -14.73 6.04
C ASP A 7 5.37 -15.59 5.27
N ARG A 8 4.44 -16.24 5.97
CA ARG A 8 3.32 -16.97 5.34
C ARG A 8 2.47 -16.02 4.49
N TYR A 9 2.04 -14.89 5.05
CA TYR A 9 1.25 -13.90 4.29
C TYR A 9 2.01 -13.35 3.08
N LEU A 10 3.33 -13.14 3.19
CA LEU A 10 4.15 -12.72 2.06
C LEU A 10 4.11 -13.77 0.94
N GLN A 11 4.25 -15.05 1.27
CA GLN A 11 4.14 -16.13 0.29
C GLN A 11 2.75 -16.20 -0.35
N ASP A 12 1.69 -16.03 0.45
CA ASP A 12 0.32 -16.00 -0.07
C ASP A 12 0.12 -14.87 -1.08
N TYR A 13 0.66 -13.67 -0.82
CA TYR A 13 0.63 -12.56 -1.78
C TYR A 13 1.44 -12.86 -3.04
N ILE A 14 2.62 -13.47 -2.92
CA ILE A 14 3.44 -13.87 -4.09
C ILE A 14 2.67 -14.86 -4.98
N LEU A 15 2.02 -15.86 -4.37
CA LEU A 15 1.21 -16.84 -5.09
C LEU A 15 0.01 -16.18 -5.76
N ALA A 16 -0.70 -15.29 -5.05
CA ALA A 16 -1.84 -14.55 -5.59
C ALA A 16 -1.45 -13.66 -6.78
N ILE A 17 -0.33 -12.93 -6.69
CA ILE A 17 0.19 -12.11 -7.80
C ILE A 17 0.49 -12.97 -9.02
N LYS A 18 1.12 -14.14 -8.83
CA LYS A 18 1.41 -15.06 -9.95
C LYS A 18 0.14 -15.60 -10.58
N ALA A 19 -0.84 -16.03 -9.77
CA ALA A 19 -2.11 -16.55 -10.27
C ALA A 19 -2.88 -15.48 -11.07
N VAL A 20 -3.07 -14.28 -10.49
CA VAL A 20 -3.74 -13.16 -11.15
C VAL A 20 -2.98 -12.70 -12.40
N GLY A 21 -1.65 -12.69 -12.33
CA GLY A 21 -0.80 -12.33 -13.46
C GLY A 21 -0.92 -13.29 -14.64
N GLN A 22 -1.01 -14.59 -14.38
CA GLN A 22 -1.22 -15.61 -15.42
C GLN A 22 -2.60 -15.50 -16.07
N GLU A 23 -3.65 -15.25 -15.28
CA GLU A 23 -5.01 -15.04 -15.81
C GLU A 23 -5.17 -13.74 -16.61
N SER A 24 -4.36 -12.72 -16.28
CA SER A 24 -4.38 -11.40 -16.91
C SER A 24 -3.52 -11.33 -18.18
N ALA A 25 -2.94 -12.45 -18.63
CA ALA A 25 -2.11 -12.48 -19.82
C ALA A 25 -2.83 -11.81 -21.00
N GLN A 26 -2.16 -10.82 -21.62
CA GLN A 26 -2.64 -10.02 -22.76
C GLN A 26 -3.65 -8.89 -22.45
N ARG A 27 -4.04 -8.69 -21.19
CA ARG A 27 -4.91 -7.56 -20.82
C ARG A 27 -4.08 -6.31 -20.50
N ASP A 28 -4.67 -5.15 -20.79
CA ASP A 28 -4.15 -3.87 -20.32
C ASP A 28 -4.28 -3.80 -18.78
N ILE A 29 -3.36 -3.08 -18.12
CA ILE A 29 -3.27 -3.02 -16.65
C ILE A 29 -4.55 -2.47 -16.00
N TYR A 30 -5.33 -1.67 -16.74
CA TYR A 30 -6.62 -1.13 -16.31
C TYR A 30 -7.79 -2.12 -16.44
N GLN A 31 -7.62 -3.19 -17.23
CA GLN A 31 -8.61 -4.24 -17.47
C GLN A 31 -8.26 -5.54 -16.74
N SER A 32 -7.00 -5.70 -16.33
CA SER A 32 -6.52 -6.79 -15.51
C SER A 32 -7.07 -6.74 -14.09
N ASN A 33 -7.18 -7.90 -13.47
CA ASN A 33 -7.49 -7.98 -12.04
C ASN A 33 -6.33 -7.40 -11.22
N SER A 34 -6.65 -6.79 -10.07
CA SER A 34 -5.67 -6.18 -9.16
C SER A 34 -5.52 -6.99 -7.88
N ILE A 35 -4.35 -6.94 -7.25
CA ILE A 35 -4.14 -7.44 -5.88
C ILE A 35 -4.19 -6.27 -4.89
N SER A 36 -4.70 -6.49 -3.68
CA SER A 36 -4.63 -5.51 -2.58
C SER A 36 -3.87 -6.11 -1.40
N VAL A 37 -2.93 -5.37 -0.83
CA VAL A 37 -2.02 -5.82 0.23
C VAL A 37 -2.21 -4.97 1.47
N LYS A 38 -2.39 -5.62 2.61
CA LYS A 38 -2.29 -4.99 3.94
C LYS A 38 -0.86 -5.06 4.43
N LEU A 39 -0.28 -3.90 4.76
CA LEU A 39 1.11 -3.80 5.21
C LEU A 39 1.30 -4.46 6.58
N SER A 40 0.28 -4.36 7.45
CA SER A 40 0.29 -5.05 8.74
C SER A 40 0.37 -6.57 8.62
N ALA A 41 -0.06 -7.17 7.51
CA ALA A 41 -0.04 -8.63 7.33
C ALA A 41 1.36 -9.16 7.02
N ILE A 42 2.25 -8.34 6.45
CA ILE A 42 3.58 -8.78 6.00
C ILE A 42 4.72 -8.27 6.91
N HIS A 43 4.39 -7.65 8.05
CA HIS A 43 5.38 -7.23 9.03
C HIS A 43 4.82 -7.21 10.48
N PRO A 44 5.43 -7.95 11.43
CA PRO A 44 4.89 -8.15 12.78
C PRO A 44 4.81 -6.88 13.64
N ARG A 45 5.49 -5.81 13.24
CA ARG A 45 5.58 -4.55 13.99
C ARG A 45 5.33 -3.34 13.11
N TYR A 46 4.26 -3.35 12.32
CA TYR A 46 3.84 -2.19 11.53
C TYR A 46 3.29 -1.07 12.43
N SER A 47 3.88 0.13 12.41
CA SER A 47 4.70 0.61 13.55
C SER A 47 5.36 1.97 13.30
N ARG A 48 4.70 3.13 13.46
CA ARG A 48 5.40 4.44 13.38
C ARG A 48 6.53 4.56 14.42
N ALA A 49 6.36 3.97 15.60
CA ALA A 49 7.41 3.90 16.63
C ALA A 49 8.59 2.99 16.24
N GLN A 50 8.54 2.34 15.08
CA GLN A 50 9.52 1.40 14.56
C GLN A 50 9.85 1.74 13.10
N TYR A 51 9.88 3.05 12.76
CA TYR A 51 10.08 3.55 11.40
C TYR A 51 11.28 2.90 10.70
N GLU A 52 12.45 2.88 11.35
CA GLU A 52 13.67 2.28 10.78
C GLU A 52 13.49 0.81 10.43
N ARG A 53 12.85 0.04 11.33
CA ARG A 53 12.55 -1.38 11.06
C ARG A 53 11.58 -1.54 9.91
N VAL A 54 10.58 -0.66 9.80
CA VAL A 54 9.66 -0.68 8.66
C VAL A 54 10.41 -0.43 7.35
N MET A 55 11.30 0.55 7.33
CA MET A 55 12.09 0.86 6.12
C MET A 55 13.15 -0.20 5.80
N ASN A 56 13.68 -0.91 6.79
CA ASN A 56 14.72 -1.93 6.59
C ASN A 56 14.15 -3.34 6.39
N GLU A 57 12.98 -3.66 6.96
CA GLU A 57 12.39 -5.01 6.97
C GLU A 57 11.13 -5.11 6.12
N LEU A 58 10.18 -4.16 6.26
CA LEU A 58 8.91 -4.19 5.52
C LEU A 58 9.09 -3.67 4.08
N TYR A 59 9.80 -2.56 3.89
CA TYR A 59 9.95 -1.97 2.56
C TYR A 59 10.52 -2.94 1.50
N PRO A 60 11.58 -3.74 1.78
CA PRO A 60 12.07 -4.72 0.80
C PRO A 60 10.99 -5.73 0.35
N ARG A 61 10.11 -6.15 1.28
CA ARG A 61 8.99 -7.05 0.98
C ARG A 61 7.95 -6.36 0.09
N VAL A 62 7.63 -5.10 0.38
CA VAL A 62 6.73 -4.31 -0.45
C VAL A 62 7.32 -4.14 -1.85
N LYS A 63 8.58 -3.70 -1.97
CA LYS A 63 9.28 -3.59 -3.27
C LYS A 63 9.23 -4.91 -4.04
N GLN A 64 9.51 -6.03 -3.39
CA GLN A 64 9.43 -7.37 -4.01
C GLN A 64 8.06 -7.65 -4.63
N LEU A 65 6.96 -7.35 -3.93
CA LEU A 65 5.60 -7.57 -4.43
C LEU A 65 5.30 -6.67 -5.65
N PHE A 66 5.70 -5.41 -5.61
CA PHE A 66 5.49 -4.48 -6.73
C PHE A 66 6.33 -4.82 -7.96
N LEU A 67 7.58 -5.26 -7.77
CA LEU A 67 8.41 -5.74 -8.87
C LEU A 67 7.82 -6.98 -9.53
N LEU A 68 7.30 -7.92 -8.72
CA LEU A 68 6.63 -9.10 -9.24
C LEU A 68 5.35 -8.73 -9.99
N ALA A 69 4.52 -7.84 -9.44
CA ALA A 69 3.31 -7.37 -10.12
C ALA A 69 3.61 -6.65 -11.45
N LYS A 70 4.69 -5.86 -11.50
CA LYS A 70 5.19 -5.23 -12.73
C LYS A 70 5.53 -6.26 -13.81
N GLN A 71 6.15 -7.39 -13.47
CA GLN A 71 6.47 -8.45 -14.44
C GLN A 71 5.23 -9.00 -15.15
N PHE A 72 4.09 -9.03 -14.46
CA PHE A 72 2.82 -9.50 -15.01
C PHE A 72 1.93 -8.37 -15.56
N ASN A 73 2.39 -7.12 -15.52
CA ASN A 73 1.60 -5.94 -15.91
C ASN A 73 0.21 -5.87 -15.24
N ILE A 74 0.14 -6.26 -13.96
CA ILE A 74 -1.07 -6.11 -13.13
C ILE A 74 -0.88 -5.00 -12.11
N SER A 75 -1.95 -4.46 -11.55
CA SER A 75 -1.87 -3.46 -10.49
C SER A 75 -1.89 -4.08 -9.09
N ILE A 76 -1.25 -3.38 -8.16
CA ILE A 76 -1.22 -3.75 -6.74
C ILE A 76 -1.51 -2.52 -5.88
N ASN A 77 -2.51 -2.63 -5.00
CA ASN A 77 -2.92 -1.56 -4.11
C ASN A 77 -2.43 -1.79 -2.69
N ILE A 78 -1.80 -0.79 -2.07
CA ILE A 78 -1.62 -0.74 -0.62
C ILE A 78 -2.95 -0.35 0.03
N ASP A 79 -3.52 -1.25 0.83
CA ASP A 79 -4.74 -1.01 1.59
C ASP A 79 -4.50 0.04 2.69
N ALA A 80 -5.50 0.89 2.88
CA ALA A 80 -5.53 1.83 4.00
C ALA A 80 -6.05 1.13 5.26
N GLU A 81 -5.24 1.17 6.31
CA GLU A 81 -5.51 0.54 7.61
C GLU A 81 -5.90 1.62 8.65
N GLU A 82 -5.46 1.51 9.90
CA GLU A 82 -5.74 2.53 10.93
C GLU A 82 -5.07 3.87 10.62
N ALA A 83 -5.72 4.96 11.06
CA ALA A 83 -5.36 6.34 10.78
C ALA A 83 -3.93 6.71 11.21
N ASN A 84 -3.38 6.04 12.22
CA ASN A 84 -2.02 6.26 12.72
C ASN A 84 -0.91 5.59 11.87
N ARG A 85 -1.29 4.87 10.81
CA ARG A 85 -0.39 4.28 9.82
C ARG A 85 -0.31 5.06 8.52
N LEU A 86 -1.17 6.06 8.34
CA LEU A 86 -1.25 6.83 7.10
C LEU A 86 0.11 7.39 6.67
N GLU A 87 0.79 8.13 7.54
CA GLU A 87 2.05 8.80 7.20
C GLU A 87 3.12 7.78 6.79
N LEU A 88 3.23 6.69 7.55
CA LEU A 88 4.19 5.62 7.24
C LEU A 88 3.87 4.94 5.89
N SER A 89 2.60 4.79 5.55
CA SER A 89 2.20 4.26 4.23
C SER A 89 2.49 5.23 3.08
N LEU A 90 2.44 6.54 3.32
CA LEU A 90 2.83 7.56 2.34
C LEU A 90 4.35 7.54 2.11
N ASP A 91 5.15 7.42 3.17
CA ASP A 91 6.61 7.31 3.06
C ASP A 91 7.03 6.08 2.22
N LEU A 92 6.31 4.96 2.36
CA LEU A 92 6.53 3.76 1.55
C LEU A 92 6.17 3.97 0.07
N ILE A 93 5.08 4.69 -0.22
CA ILE A 93 4.69 5.04 -1.60
C ILE A 93 5.72 5.98 -2.24
N GLU A 94 6.14 7.03 -1.53
CA GLU A 94 7.16 7.95 -2.03
C GLU A 94 8.45 7.21 -2.40
N LYS A 95 8.90 6.31 -1.52
CA LYS A 95 10.09 5.49 -1.78
C LYS A 95 9.89 4.52 -2.96
N LEU A 96 8.72 3.90 -3.11
CA LEU A 96 8.42 3.00 -4.23
C LEU A 96 8.43 3.72 -5.58
N ILE A 97 7.90 4.94 -5.64
CA ILE A 97 7.86 5.72 -6.88
C ILE A 97 9.26 6.06 -7.37
N ASP A 98 10.21 6.22 -6.45
CA ASP A 98 11.61 6.53 -6.75
C ASP A 98 12.43 5.31 -7.19
N GLU A 99 11.88 4.08 -7.15
CA GLU A 99 12.61 2.89 -7.55
C GLU A 99 12.83 2.85 -9.07
N PRO A 100 14.09 2.84 -9.55
CA PRO A 100 14.38 2.80 -10.98
C PRO A 100 13.74 1.61 -11.69
N GLU A 101 13.69 0.45 -11.02
CA GLU A 101 13.08 -0.76 -11.59
C GLU A 101 11.55 -0.64 -11.72
N LEU A 102 10.91 0.36 -11.10
CA LEU A 102 9.47 0.65 -11.21
C LEU A 102 9.18 1.85 -12.12
N GLN A 103 10.18 2.47 -12.73
CA GLN A 103 9.96 3.58 -13.66
C GLN A 103 9.00 3.18 -14.79
N GLY A 104 8.04 4.07 -15.09
CA GLY A 104 7.00 3.90 -16.10
C GLY A 104 5.89 2.90 -15.75
N TYR A 105 5.99 2.19 -14.62
CA TYR A 105 4.96 1.24 -14.19
C TYR A 105 3.72 1.97 -13.68
N LYS A 106 2.56 1.64 -14.26
CA LYS A 106 1.29 2.31 -13.94
C LYS A 106 0.45 1.59 -12.89
N GLY A 107 0.97 0.51 -12.31
CA GLY A 107 0.24 -0.36 -11.39
C GLY A 107 0.46 -0.05 -9.91
N ILE A 108 1.15 1.03 -9.57
CA ILE A 108 1.35 1.42 -8.16
C ILE A 108 0.03 1.97 -7.61
N GLY A 109 -0.63 1.19 -6.77
CA GLY A 109 -1.94 1.54 -6.21
C GLY A 109 -1.90 1.94 -4.75
N PHE A 110 -2.78 2.88 -4.37
CA PHE A 110 -2.92 3.35 -2.99
C PHE A 110 -4.39 3.60 -2.65
N VAL A 111 -4.83 3.19 -1.46
CA VAL A 111 -6.19 3.40 -0.99
C VAL A 111 -6.27 4.66 -0.11
N VAL A 112 -7.29 5.49 -0.32
CA VAL A 112 -7.57 6.69 0.50
C VAL A 112 -8.94 6.56 1.14
N GLN A 113 -9.03 6.77 2.45
CA GLN A 113 -10.29 6.67 3.21
C GLN A 113 -10.93 8.06 3.41
N ALA A 114 -12.06 8.30 2.76
CA ALA A 114 -12.79 9.56 2.72
C ALA A 114 -13.38 10.01 4.07
N TYR A 115 -13.60 9.08 5.00
CA TYR A 115 -14.05 9.40 6.36
C TYR A 115 -13.00 10.17 7.19
N SER A 116 -11.74 10.22 6.72
CA SER A 116 -10.64 10.87 7.38
C SER A 116 -10.65 12.34 7.02
N LYS A 117 -10.56 13.23 8.01
CA LYS A 117 -10.42 14.68 7.80
C LYS A 117 -9.20 15.03 6.93
N ARG A 118 -8.20 14.13 6.84
CA ARG A 118 -6.97 14.28 6.04
C ARG A 118 -7.15 13.85 4.58
N ALA A 119 -8.25 13.22 4.18
CA ALA A 119 -8.38 12.56 2.87
C ALA A 119 -8.13 13.50 1.69
N ALA A 120 -8.70 14.70 1.71
CA ALA A 120 -8.48 15.70 0.67
C ALA A 120 -7.00 16.10 0.57
N LYS A 121 -6.33 16.30 1.71
CA LYS A 121 -4.91 16.65 1.75
C LYS A 121 -3.99 15.50 1.32
N VAL A 122 -4.37 14.27 1.59
CA VAL A 122 -3.69 13.09 1.04
C VAL A 122 -3.80 13.05 -0.48
N ILE A 123 -4.98 13.35 -1.03
CA ILE A 123 -5.16 13.42 -2.49
C ILE A 123 -4.30 14.54 -3.09
N ASP A 124 -4.32 15.74 -2.51
CA ASP A 124 -3.46 16.86 -2.93
C ASP A 124 -1.99 16.43 -2.98
N TYR A 125 -1.48 15.84 -1.90
CA TYR A 125 -0.11 15.33 -1.80
C TYR A 125 0.21 14.27 -2.86
N LEU A 126 -0.67 13.28 -3.07
CA LEU A 126 -0.43 12.21 -4.04
C LEU A 126 -0.43 12.73 -5.49
N ILE A 127 -1.25 13.75 -5.80
CA ILE A 127 -1.24 14.42 -7.09
C ILE A 127 0.09 15.15 -7.31
N GLU A 128 0.54 15.92 -6.32
CA GLU A 128 1.81 16.64 -6.38
C GLU A 128 2.99 15.67 -6.54
N LEU A 129 3.03 14.61 -5.73
CA LEU A 129 4.05 13.57 -5.78
C LEU A 129 4.11 12.91 -7.16
N ALA A 130 2.97 12.46 -7.70
CA ALA A 130 2.92 11.83 -9.02
C ALA A 130 3.41 12.78 -10.14
N ARG A 131 3.05 14.07 -10.07
CA ARG A 131 3.52 15.09 -11.02
C ARG A 131 5.02 15.33 -10.91
N GLN A 132 5.53 15.55 -9.69
CA GLN A 132 6.95 15.81 -9.43
C GLN A 132 7.83 14.66 -9.90
N LYS A 133 7.39 13.42 -9.65
CA LYS A 133 8.14 12.20 -10.00
C LYS A 133 7.85 11.68 -11.40
N GLN A 134 7.00 12.37 -12.17
CA GLN A 134 6.55 11.96 -13.51
C GLN A 134 6.05 10.50 -13.54
N SER A 135 5.31 10.10 -12.50
CA SER A 135 4.86 8.73 -12.26
C SER A 135 3.34 8.65 -12.25
N TYR A 136 2.82 7.42 -12.17
CA TYR A 136 1.40 7.12 -12.20
C TYR A 136 0.98 6.43 -10.91
N LEU A 137 -0.15 6.83 -10.35
CA LEU A 137 -0.75 6.22 -9.16
C LEU A 137 -2.19 5.79 -9.44
N MET A 138 -2.52 4.55 -9.06
CA MET A 138 -3.89 4.04 -9.06
C MET A 138 -4.55 4.30 -7.70
N ILE A 139 -5.36 5.35 -7.61
CA ILE A 139 -6.01 5.74 -6.36
C ILE A 139 -7.38 5.09 -6.22
N ARG A 140 -7.56 4.31 -5.14
CA ARG A 140 -8.87 3.78 -4.74
C ARG A 140 -9.43 4.63 -3.62
N LEU A 141 -10.45 5.43 -3.91
CA LEU A 141 -11.18 6.20 -2.91
C LEU A 141 -12.27 5.32 -2.27
N VAL A 142 -12.24 5.18 -0.95
CA VAL A 142 -13.22 4.41 -0.17
C VAL A 142 -13.79 5.28 0.95
N LYS A 143 -14.91 4.89 1.58
CA LYS A 143 -15.36 5.58 2.80
C LYS A 143 -14.37 5.34 3.95
N GLY A 144 -14.09 4.08 4.28
CA GLY A 144 -13.24 3.65 5.38
C GLY A 144 -13.86 2.47 6.12
N ALA A 145 -13.05 1.57 6.67
CA ALA A 145 -13.51 0.31 7.27
C ALA A 145 -13.28 0.21 8.79
N TYR A 146 -12.66 1.21 9.40
CA TYR A 146 -12.16 1.15 10.79
C TYR A 146 -12.85 2.15 11.74
N TRP A 147 -14.01 2.68 11.38
CA TRP A 147 -14.62 3.84 12.06
C TRP A 147 -14.80 3.63 13.57
N ASP A 148 -15.42 2.53 14.00
CA ASP A 148 -15.65 2.25 15.42
C ASP A 148 -14.34 2.14 16.22
N SER A 149 -13.32 1.50 15.63
CA SER A 149 -11.99 1.37 16.24
C SER A 149 -11.29 2.72 16.37
N GLU A 150 -11.40 3.60 15.38
CA GLU A 150 -10.83 4.94 15.41
C GLU A 150 -11.49 5.81 16.48
N ILE A 151 -12.82 5.78 16.59
CA ILE A 151 -13.56 6.51 17.63
C ILE A 151 -13.13 6.03 19.02
N LYS A 152 -13.09 4.70 19.23
CA LYS A 152 -12.65 4.11 20.51
C LYS A 152 -11.20 4.47 20.83
N TRP A 153 -10.31 4.43 19.84
CA TRP A 153 -8.90 4.76 20.01
C TRP A 153 -8.69 6.22 20.42
N ALA A 154 -9.39 7.15 19.75
CA ALA A 154 -9.32 8.57 20.06
C ALA A 154 -9.86 8.88 21.48
N GLN A 155 -11.00 8.29 21.85
CA GLN A 155 -11.59 8.43 23.19
C GLN A 155 -10.65 7.93 24.29
N ASN A 156 -10.05 6.74 24.11
CA ASN A 156 -9.10 6.17 25.08
C ASN A 156 -7.85 7.03 25.26
N ARG A 157 -7.40 7.69 24.18
CA ARG A 157 -6.21 8.56 24.21
C ARG A 157 -6.50 10.01 24.56
N ARG A 158 -7.77 10.42 24.62
CA ARG A 158 -8.19 11.81 24.89
C ARG A 158 -7.51 12.82 23.96
N ILE A 159 -7.47 12.49 22.67
CA ILE A 159 -6.92 13.35 21.62
C ILE A 159 -8.06 14.11 20.92
N ASN A 160 -7.76 15.33 20.48
CA ASN A 160 -8.70 16.26 19.84
C ASN A 160 -8.87 16.00 18.34
#